data_AF-A0A1F8EZA6-F1
#
_entry.id   AF-A0A1F8EZA6-F1
#
_cell.length_a   1.000
_cell.length_b   1.000
_cell.length_c   1.000
_cell.angle_alpha   90.00
_cell.angle_beta   90.00
_cell.angle_gamma   90.00
#
_symmetry.space_group_name_H-M   'P 1'
#
loop_
_entity.id
_entity.type
_entity.pdbx_description
1 polymer ?
#
loop_
_entity_poly.entity_id
_entity_poly.type
_entity_poly.pdbx_seq_one_letter_code
_entity_poly.pdbx_strand_id
1 'polypeptide(L)'
;MVVKSGRYGNFTACSNFPDCKNILKENKPASPPPERTGEKCDKCGEGEMVIRSGQYGKFKACSNFPKCRNTKKITENIKQE
;
A
#
# COMPACT_ATOMS: atom_id res chain seq x y z
N MET A 1 -15.10 0.67 22.55
CA MET A 1 -14.01 -0.16 22.01
C MET A 1 -13.02 -0.42 23.13
N VAL A 2 -12.48 -1.64 23.23
CA VAL A 2 -11.61 -2.11 24.31
C VAL A 2 -10.33 -2.66 23.70
N VAL A 3 -9.17 -2.20 24.17
CA VAL A 3 -7.88 -2.76 23.77
C VAL A 3 -7.68 -4.08 24.50
N LYS A 4 -7.52 -5.16 23.74
CA LYS A 4 -7.23 -6.50 24.23
C LYS A 4 -5.87 -6.95 23.70
N SER A 5 -5.15 -7.74 24.49
CA SER A 5 -3.88 -8.34 24.08
C SER A 5 -4.10 -9.72 23.48
N GLY A 6 -3.38 -10.05 22.41
CA GLY A 6 -3.40 -11.39 21.79
C GLY A 6 -2.05 -11.78 21.23
N ARG A 7 -1.96 -12.98 20.63
CA ARG A 7 -0.70 -13.54 20.10
C ARG A 7 0.02 -12.67 19.06
N TYR A 8 -0.72 -11.77 18.41
CA TYR A 8 -0.23 -10.86 17.36
C TYR A 8 -0.08 -9.42 17.84
N GLY A 9 -0.13 -9.19 19.16
CA GLY A 9 -0.11 -7.85 19.76
C GLY A 9 -1.50 -7.37 20.18
N ASN A 10 -1.55 -6.09 20.55
CA ASN A 10 -2.78 -5.45 21.03
C ASN A 10 -3.74 -5.17 19.87
N PHE A 11 -5.02 -5.41 20.08
CA PHE A 11 -6.09 -5.16 19.12
C PHE A 11 -7.24 -4.40 19.77
N THR A 12 -7.89 -3.55 18.99
CA THR A 12 -9.05 -2.78 19.43
C THR A 12 -10.31 -3.54 19.04
N ALA A 13 -11.03 -4.05 20.05
CA ALA A 13 -12.27 -4.79 19.86
C ALA A 13 -13.49 -3.95 20.25
N CYS A 14 -14.66 -4.25 19.69
CA CYS A 14 -15.90 -3.65 20.18
C CYS A 14 -16.16 -4.08 21.64
N SER A 15 -16.72 -3.18 22.45
CA SER A 15 -17.01 -3.46 23.86
C SER A 15 -18.04 -4.58 24.02
N ASN A 16 -18.90 -4.78 23.01
CA ASN A 16 -20.01 -5.74 23.01
C ASN A 16 -19.68 -7.06 22.29
N PHE A 17 -18.44 -7.54 22.39
CA PHE A 17 -18.06 -8.87 21.90
C PHE A 17 -18.70 -9.95 22.80
N PRO A 18 -19.39 -11.00 22.27
CA PRO A 18 -19.31 -11.56 20.91
C PRO A 18 -20.36 -11.07 19.89
N ASP A 19 -21.32 -10.25 20.30
CA ASP A 19 -22.43 -9.77 19.46
C ASP A 19 -21.95 -8.80 18.35
N CYS A 20 -20.93 -7.99 18.65
CA CYS A 20 -20.25 -7.14 17.67
C CYS A 20 -18.81 -7.62 17.41
N LYS A 21 -18.58 -8.17 16.22
CA LYS A 21 -17.29 -8.77 15.81
C LYS A 21 -16.33 -7.81 15.10
N ASN A 22 -16.60 -6.50 15.13
CA ASN A 22 -15.72 -5.52 14.52
C ASN A 22 -14.41 -5.40 15.33
N ILE A 23 -13.30 -5.81 14.71
CA ILE A 23 -11.95 -5.77 15.27
C ILE A 23 -11.13 -4.86 14.36
N LEU A 24 -10.81 -3.66 14.84
CA LEU A 24 -9.94 -2.74 14.13
C LEU A 24 -8.49 -3.12 14.49
N LYS A 25 -7.74 -3.58 13.49
CA LYS A 25 -6.29 -3.74 13.62
C LYS A 25 -5.66 -2.36 13.51
N GLU A 26 -5.43 -1.71 14.64
CA GLU A 26 -4.61 -0.51 14.67
C GLU A 26 -3.14 -0.92 14.52
N ASN A 27 -2.39 -0.19 13.70
CA ASN A 27 -0.99 -0.41 13.29
C ASN A 27 -0.76 -1.21 12.00
N LYS A 28 -1.19 -0.64 10.87
CA LYS A 28 -0.25 -0.52 9.76
C LYS A 28 0.18 0.94 9.67
N PRO A 29 1.50 1.26 9.64
CA PRO A 29 1.91 2.59 9.23
C PRO A 29 1.27 2.86 7.87
N ALA A 30 0.60 4.01 7.74
CA ALA A 30 0.07 4.47 6.47
C ALA A 30 1.19 4.33 5.44
N SER A 31 0.96 3.53 4.39
CA SER A 31 1.95 3.34 3.34
C SER A 31 2.37 4.72 2.84
N PRO A 32 3.67 4.97 2.64
CA PRO A 32 4.14 6.28 2.21
C PRO A 32 3.34 6.72 0.98
N PRO A 33 2.97 8.02 0.89
CA PRO A 33 2.20 8.52 -0.24
C PRO A 33 2.92 8.15 -1.54
N PRO A 34 2.19 7.68 -2.57
CA PRO A 34 2.81 7.23 -3.80
C PRO A 34 3.55 8.40 -4.46
N GLU A 35 4.87 8.30 -4.53
CA GLU A 35 5.71 9.29 -5.20
C GLU A 35 5.40 9.25 -6.70
N ARG A 36 4.91 10.37 -7.26
CA ARG A 36 4.66 10.49 -8.69
C ARG A 36 6.01 10.71 -9.38
N THR A 37 6.34 9.88 -10.37
CA THR A 37 7.59 10.03 -11.11
C THR A 37 7.51 11.12 -12.18
N GLY A 38 6.32 11.69 -12.43
CA GLY A 38 6.09 12.68 -13.50
C GLY A 38 6.18 12.11 -14.93
N GLU A 39 6.60 10.85 -15.07
CA GLU A 39 6.67 10.15 -16.34
C GLU A 39 5.26 9.75 -16.80
N LYS A 40 4.90 10.14 -18.03
CA LYS A 40 3.69 9.64 -18.68
C LYS A 40 3.85 8.17 -19.03
N CYS A 41 2.77 7.41 -18.89
CA CYS A 41 2.76 5.99 -19.22
C CYS A 41 2.67 5.80 -20.74
N ASP A 42 3.75 5.33 -21.38
CA ASP A 42 3.79 5.00 -22.83
C ASP A 42 2.62 4.14 -23.33
N LYS A 43 2.08 3.25 -22.48
CA LYS A 43 0.99 2.35 -22.90
C LYS A 43 -0.38 3.01 -22.99
N CYS A 44 -0.62 4.10 -22.27
CA CYS A 44 -1.92 4.77 -22.29
C CYS A 44 -1.85 6.26 -22.65
N GLY A 45 -0.68 6.89 -22.63
CA GLY A 45 -0.48 8.31 -22.95
C GLY A 45 -1.09 9.31 -21.95
N GLU A 46 -2.13 8.89 -21.23
CA GLU A 46 -2.92 9.72 -20.32
C GLU A 46 -2.55 9.53 -18.85
N GLY A 47 -2.10 8.32 -18.46
CA GLY A 47 -1.83 8.00 -17.06
C GLY A 47 -0.42 8.35 -16.62
N GLU A 48 -0.26 8.85 -15.40
CA GLU A 48 1.04 9.07 -14.77
C GLU A 48 1.60 7.76 -14.19
N MET A 49 2.92 7.60 -14.23
CA MET A 49 3.63 6.54 -13.52
C MET A 49 3.83 6.93 -12.06
N VAL A 50 3.31 6.10 -11.15
CA VAL A 50 3.39 6.30 -9.70
C VAL A 50 4.16 5.17 -9.03
N ILE A 51 4.99 5.49 -8.05
CA ILE A 51 5.73 4.51 -7.27
C ILE A 51 4.83 4.00 -6.15
N ARG A 52 4.60 2.68 -6.12
CA ARG A 52 3.86 1.99 -5.07
C ARG A 52 4.77 1.00 -4.36
N SER A 53 4.63 0.89 -3.05
CA SER A 53 5.32 -0.13 -2.25
C SER A 53 4.43 -1.36 -2.12
N GLY A 54 4.89 -2.50 -2.62
CA GLY A 54 4.24 -3.80 -2.45
C GLY A 54 5.03 -4.73 -1.53
N GLN A 55 4.55 -5.96 -1.37
CA GLN A 55 5.24 -7.00 -0.60
C GLN A 55 6.66 -7.28 -1.11
N TYR A 56 6.89 -7.14 -2.41
CA TYR A 56 8.16 -7.41 -3.08
C TYR A 56 9.05 -6.18 -3.27
N GLY A 57 8.70 -5.04 -2.65
CA GLY A 57 9.42 -3.77 -2.79
C GLY A 57 8.67 -2.72 -3.62
N LYS A 58 9.37 -1.63 -3.95
CA LYS A 58 8.82 -0.50 -4.71
C LYS A 58 8.71 -0.85 -6.20
N PHE A 59 7.60 -0.45 -6.82
CA PHE A 59 7.37 -0.63 -8.26
C PHE A 59 6.67 0.58 -8.86
N LYS A 60 6.94 0.89 -10.13
CA LYS A 60 6.18 1.91 -10.86
C LYS A 60 4.93 1.26 -11.44
N ALA A 61 3.77 1.80 -11.13
CA ALA A 61 2.48 1.41 -11.71
C ALA A 61 1.83 2.61 -12.39
N CYS A 62 1.06 2.35 -13.44
CA CYS A 62 0.20 3.39 -14.00
C CYS A 62 -0.90 3.76 -12.98
N SER A 63 -1.16 5.06 -12.83
CA SER A 63 -2.25 5.57 -11.99
C SER A 63 -3.63 5.13 -12.49
N ASN A 64 -3.77 4.85 -13.80
CA ASN A 64 -5.04 4.57 -14.47
C ASN A 64 -5.49 3.08 -14.39
N PHE A 65 -5.12 2.36 -13.34
CA PHE A 65 -5.60 0.99 -13.11
C PHE A 65 -7.10 1.01 -12.74
N PRO A 66 -7.99 0.15 -13.29
CA PRO A 66 -7.73 -1.08 -14.06
C PRO A 66 -7.59 -0.91 -15.59
N LYS A 67 -7.80 0.29 -16.13
CA LYS A 67 -7.75 0.56 -17.58
C LYS A 67 -6.35 0.35 -18.17
N CYS A 68 -5.30 0.67 -17.40
CA CYS A 68 -3.92 0.42 -17.79
C CYS A 68 -3.18 -0.44 -16.74
N ARG A 69 -2.85 -1.68 -17.09
CA ARG A 69 -2.04 -2.61 -16.26
C ARG A 69 -0.54 -2.47 -16.52
N ASN A 70 -0.06 -1.27 -16.81
CA ASN A 70 1.37 -1.04 -16.99
C ASN A 70 2.07 -1.00 -15.63
N THR A 71 2.97 -1.94 -15.39
CA THR A 71 3.82 -1.99 -14.21
C THR A 71 5.26 -2.19 -14.64
N LYS A 72 6.16 -1.34 -14.16
CA LYS A 72 7.61 -1.48 -14.34
C LYS A 72 8.24 -1.73 -12.97
N LYS A 73 9.10 -2.74 -12.87
CA LYS A 73 9.89 -2.98 -11.66
C LYS A 73 10.89 -1.83 -11.51
N ILE A 74 11.01 -1.28 -10.30
CA ILE A 74 12.16 -0.44 -9.95
C ILE A 74 13.21 -1.43 -9.48
N THR A 75 14.10 -1.83 -10.37
CA THR A 75 15.36 -2.45 -9.95
C THR A 75 16.18 -1.33 -9.34
N GLU A 76 16.17 -1.24 -8.01
CA GLU A 76 17.16 -0.45 -7.28
C GLU A 76 18.54 -1.06 -7.57
N ASN A 77 19.17 -0.64 -8.67
CA ASN A 77 20.63 -0.52 -8.67
C ASN A 77 20.92 0.64 -7.72
N ILE A 78 21.02 0.32 -6.43
CA ILE A 78 21.80 1.14 -5.51
C ILE A 78 23.24 1.00 -6.00
N LYS A 79 23.63 1.81 -7.00
CA LYS A 79 25.01 2.26 -7.12
C LYS A 79 25.16 3.34 -6.04
N GLN A 80 25.44 2.91 -4.83
CA GLN A 80 26.20 3.73 -3.90
C GLN A 80 27.66 3.61 -4.38
N GLU A 81 28.14 4.65 -5.04
CA GLU A 81 29.59 4.91 -5.14
C GLU A 81 30.06 5.54 -3.83
#